data_AF-A0A497XVE4-F1
#
_entry.id   AF-A0A497XVE4-F1
#
_cell.length_a   1.000
_cell.length_b   1.000
_cell.length_c   1.000
_cell.angle_alpha   90.00
_cell.angle_beta   90.00
_cell.angle_gamma   90.00
#
_symmetry.space_group_name_H-M   'P 1'
#
loop_
_entity.id
_entity.type
_entity.pdbx_description
1 polymer ?
#
loop_
_entity_poly.entity_id
_entity_poly.type
_entity_poly.pdbx_seq_one_letter_code
_entity_poly.pdbx_strand_id
1 'polypeptide(L)'
;MSVKRKIKTLEALRSTLNVWEVIAVNRYKKYSSVVGAQLPYFLRLQEVLEHLYSLYSGVRIDLLELREEKNVDVLVLTSDRGYIGDFVTRTLKTLKSFIESKKDKNINLFLAGKKGATSRLLDTGAVVFEGVLTKDIDWDAVGNIKSVLVERFRKGFSDACYVIFQRPEVELGELIEIEERERREALLEESPFFYPKFEEVFKVKPMLAAERGRYRPVITRFLPADVRKRYSKEIILNIEAPEEAFIDGLLRLYISFFIKEVFLEHFTSINFARYRTISRILENIDRKLNTYRFVLNKLRQEKITKEIEDIVFAFLATEEKKLKSLFERGYILEIDVKAEDTRGRELKERLEKLGFPIREVRKRVLIGGFRLLREGEAIDLSVEGVFNLLRGSIKRRILRGKDW
;
A
#
# COMPACT_ATOMS: atom_id res chain seq x y z
N MET A 1 -20.18 5.10 7.10
CA MET A 1 -19.05 4.54 7.89
C MET A 1 -18.29 5.69 8.56
N SER A 2 -18.17 5.70 9.89
CA SER A 2 -17.51 6.78 10.66
C SER A 2 -16.02 6.95 10.28
N VAL A 3 -15.51 8.19 10.28
CA VAL A 3 -14.10 8.53 9.99
C VAL A 3 -13.13 7.73 10.88
N LYS A 4 -13.46 7.56 12.18
CA LYS A 4 -12.68 6.74 13.11
C LYS A 4 -12.58 5.27 12.65
N ARG A 5 -13.68 4.71 12.13
CA ARG A 5 -13.68 3.32 11.60
C ARG A 5 -12.79 3.23 10.36
N LYS A 6 -12.86 4.21 9.45
CA LYS A 6 -11.99 4.26 8.26
C LYS A 6 -10.51 4.30 8.63
N ILE A 7 -10.12 5.08 9.63
CA ILE A 7 -8.74 5.14 10.14
C ILE A 7 -8.31 3.76 10.65
N LYS A 8 -9.09 3.14 11.53
CA LYS A 8 -8.77 1.80 12.06
C LYS A 8 -8.61 0.75 10.96
N THR A 9 -9.51 0.76 9.96
CA THR A 9 -9.42 -0.16 8.81
C THR A 9 -8.17 0.08 7.98
N LEU A 10 -7.81 1.35 7.72
CA LEU A 10 -6.59 1.68 6.98
C LEU A 10 -5.31 1.35 7.77
N GLU A 11 -5.30 1.53 9.09
CA GLU A 11 -4.16 1.16 9.95
C GLU A 11 -3.95 -0.37 9.98
N ALA A 12 -5.03 -1.15 10.07
CA ALA A 12 -4.96 -2.61 10.00
C ALA A 12 -4.51 -3.11 8.60
N LEU A 13 -4.96 -2.44 7.54
CA LEU A 13 -4.51 -2.75 6.18
C LEU A 13 -3.01 -2.40 6.01
N ARG A 14 -2.58 -1.26 6.55
CA ARG A 14 -1.17 -0.82 6.54
C ARG A 14 -0.26 -1.83 7.23
N SER A 15 -0.62 -2.28 8.44
CA SER A 15 0.20 -3.25 9.18
C SER A 15 0.34 -4.57 8.42
N THR A 16 -0.77 -5.04 7.83
CA THR A 16 -0.78 -6.26 7.01
C THR A 16 0.12 -6.11 5.78
N LEU A 17 0.01 -4.98 5.07
CA LEU A 17 0.79 -4.71 3.88
C LEU A 17 2.28 -4.51 4.17
N ASN A 18 2.66 -3.91 5.30
CA ASN A 18 4.07 -3.82 5.71
C ASN A 18 4.71 -5.20 5.85
N VAL A 19 4.00 -6.18 6.43
CA VAL A 19 4.49 -7.57 6.51
C VAL A 19 4.67 -8.17 5.11
N TRP A 20 3.68 -7.98 4.23
CA TRP A 20 3.78 -8.46 2.85
C TRP A 20 4.90 -7.80 2.05
N GLU A 21 5.17 -6.52 2.30
CA GLU A 21 6.28 -5.78 1.70
C GLU A 21 7.62 -6.42 2.06
N VAL A 22 7.87 -6.63 3.36
CA VAL A 22 9.08 -7.29 3.87
C VAL A 22 9.23 -8.70 3.29
N ILE A 23 8.14 -9.48 3.24
CA ILE A 23 8.15 -10.82 2.63
C ILE A 23 8.53 -10.75 1.15
N ALA A 24 7.95 -9.80 0.40
CA ALA A 24 8.24 -9.64 -1.02
C ALA A 24 9.70 -9.24 -1.27
N VAL A 25 10.25 -8.31 -0.48
CA VAL A 25 11.67 -7.90 -0.55
C VAL A 25 12.60 -9.06 -0.23
N ASN A 26 12.33 -9.81 0.84
CA ASN A 26 13.18 -10.93 1.24
C ASN A 26 13.18 -12.04 0.18
N ARG A 27 12.02 -12.33 -0.42
CA ARG A 27 11.94 -13.27 -1.54
C ARG A 27 12.67 -12.76 -2.77
N TYR A 28 12.48 -11.49 -3.14
CA TYR A 28 13.21 -10.91 -4.26
C TYR A 28 14.73 -11.07 -4.06
N LYS A 29 15.27 -10.75 -2.88
CA LYS A 29 16.68 -10.93 -2.55
C LYS A 29 17.13 -12.39 -2.64
N LYS A 30 16.37 -13.31 -2.02
CA LYS A 30 16.64 -14.76 -2.05
C LYS A 30 16.74 -15.25 -3.51
N TYR A 31 15.72 -15.01 -4.31
CA TYR A 31 15.63 -15.55 -5.66
C TYR A 31 16.55 -14.85 -6.65
N SER A 32 16.80 -13.55 -6.48
CA SER A 32 17.82 -12.83 -7.27
C SER A 32 19.22 -13.40 -7.04
N SER A 33 19.56 -13.78 -5.80
CA SER A 33 20.83 -14.44 -5.49
C SER A 33 20.90 -15.84 -6.11
N VAL A 34 19.81 -16.60 -6.10
CA VAL A 34 19.74 -17.93 -6.73
C VAL A 34 19.92 -17.83 -8.25
N VAL A 35 19.24 -16.90 -8.91
CA VAL A 35 19.41 -16.61 -10.35
C VAL A 35 20.88 -16.29 -10.65
N GLY A 36 21.48 -15.37 -9.87
CA GLY A 36 22.88 -15.00 -10.03
C GLY A 36 23.86 -16.17 -9.87
N ALA A 37 23.59 -17.09 -8.95
CA ALA A 37 24.43 -18.27 -8.73
C ALA A 37 24.26 -19.36 -9.80
N GLN A 38 23.08 -19.48 -10.42
CA GLN A 38 22.81 -20.49 -11.44
C GLN A 38 23.25 -20.07 -12.85
N LEU A 39 23.22 -18.77 -13.13
CA LEU A 39 23.52 -18.23 -14.45
C LEU A 39 24.89 -18.70 -15.02
N PRO A 40 26.01 -18.72 -14.27
CA PRO A 40 27.30 -19.15 -14.81
C PRO A 40 27.30 -20.61 -15.26
N TYR A 41 26.66 -21.49 -14.48
CA TYR A 41 26.50 -22.89 -14.85
C TYR A 41 25.65 -23.04 -16.11
N PHE A 42 24.54 -22.31 -16.19
CA PHE A 42 23.66 -22.33 -17.37
C PHE A 42 24.39 -21.86 -18.64
N LEU A 43 25.16 -20.76 -18.55
CA LEU A 43 25.96 -20.25 -19.67
C LEU A 43 27.02 -21.24 -20.13
N ARG A 44 27.70 -21.94 -19.20
CA ARG A 44 28.68 -22.98 -19.55
C ARG A 44 28.02 -24.21 -20.18
N LEU A 45 26.89 -24.64 -19.65
CA LEU A 45 26.12 -25.74 -20.24
C LEU A 45 25.71 -25.40 -21.68
N GLN A 46 25.27 -24.17 -21.91
CA GLN A 46 24.96 -23.68 -23.25
C GLN A 46 26.20 -23.66 -24.16
N GLU A 47 27.34 -23.15 -23.68
CA GLU A 47 28.60 -23.11 -24.44
C GLU A 47 29.08 -24.51 -24.86
N VAL A 48 29.05 -25.47 -23.93
CA VAL A 48 29.43 -26.87 -24.22
C VAL A 48 28.46 -27.48 -25.24
N LEU A 49 27.16 -27.25 -25.10
CA LEU A 49 26.15 -27.75 -26.04
C LEU A 49 26.32 -27.13 -27.44
N GLU A 50 26.54 -25.81 -27.51
CA GLU A 50 26.82 -25.07 -28.76
C GLU A 50 28.08 -25.62 -29.47
N HIS A 51 29.13 -25.93 -28.69
CA HIS A 51 30.36 -26.48 -29.22
C HIS A 51 30.20 -27.92 -29.74
N LEU A 52 29.58 -28.79 -28.95
CA LEU A 52 29.31 -30.18 -29.32
C LEU A 52 28.42 -30.29 -30.56
N TYR A 53 27.36 -29.48 -30.62
CA TYR A 53 26.49 -29.46 -31.79
C TYR A 53 27.19 -28.94 -33.05
N SER A 54 28.21 -28.09 -32.89
CA SER A 54 29.06 -27.65 -34.01
C SER A 54 29.96 -28.78 -34.53
N LEU A 55 30.50 -29.62 -33.64
CA LEU A 55 31.36 -30.76 -33.99
C LEU A 55 30.55 -31.88 -34.66
N TYR A 56 29.40 -32.22 -34.09
CA TYR A 56 28.59 -33.37 -34.46
C TYR A 56 27.34 -32.98 -35.25
N SER A 57 27.52 -32.13 -36.27
CA SER A 57 26.41 -31.52 -37.03
C SER A 57 25.53 -32.48 -37.83
N GLY A 58 25.89 -33.76 -37.93
CA GLY A 58 25.12 -34.82 -38.61
C GLY A 58 24.14 -35.57 -37.70
N VAL A 59 24.20 -35.37 -36.38
CA VAL A 59 23.35 -36.07 -35.41
C VAL A 59 21.92 -35.56 -35.49
N ARG A 60 20.96 -36.48 -35.66
CA ARG A 60 19.53 -36.14 -35.64
C ARG A 60 19.00 -36.22 -34.23
N ILE A 61 18.66 -35.05 -33.66
CA ILE A 61 18.04 -34.96 -32.34
C ILE A 61 16.65 -34.37 -32.49
N ASP A 62 15.63 -35.10 -32.03
CA ASP A 62 14.22 -34.72 -32.14
C ASP A 62 13.96 -33.29 -31.68
N LEU A 63 14.60 -32.87 -30.59
CA LEU A 63 14.40 -31.58 -29.92
C LEU A 63 15.09 -30.38 -30.61
N LEU A 64 15.93 -30.65 -31.63
CA LEU A 64 16.63 -29.64 -32.45
C LEU A 64 16.06 -29.55 -33.86
N GLU A 65 15.13 -30.43 -34.23
CA GLU A 65 14.57 -30.48 -35.57
C GLU A 65 13.76 -29.21 -35.87
N LEU A 66 14.19 -28.45 -36.87
CA LEU A 66 13.48 -27.28 -37.35
C LEU A 66 12.33 -27.71 -38.26
N ARG A 67 11.10 -27.44 -37.82
CA ARG A 67 9.86 -27.72 -38.56
C ARG A 67 9.19 -26.42 -38.98
N GLU A 68 8.34 -26.51 -39.98
CA GLU A 68 7.45 -25.40 -40.33
C GLU A 68 6.46 -25.19 -39.18
N GLU A 69 6.51 -24.01 -38.56
CA GLU A 69 5.67 -23.67 -37.41
C GLU A 69 4.19 -23.56 -37.80
N LYS A 70 3.40 -24.65 -37.68
CA LYS A 70 1.94 -24.67 -37.86
C LYS A 70 1.20 -24.69 -36.53
N ASN A 71 1.64 -25.55 -35.61
CA ASN A 71 1.11 -25.66 -34.27
C ASN A 71 2.13 -25.12 -33.26
N VAL A 72 1.74 -24.09 -32.51
CA VAL A 72 2.63 -23.38 -31.60
C VAL A 72 2.10 -23.49 -30.18
N ASP A 73 2.88 -24.08 -29.29
CA ASP A 73 2.58 -24.10 -27.87
C ASP A 73 3.22 -22.89 -27.17
N VAL A 74 2.43 -22.18 -26.36
CA VAL A 74 2.90 -20.99 -25.64
C VAL A 74 2.68 -21.17 -24.15
N LEU A 75 3.77 -21.31 -23.41
CA LEU A 75 3.78 -21.25 -21.96
C LEU A 75 3.78 -19.79 -21.51
N VAL A 76 2.76 -19.36 -20.76
CA VAL A 76 2.64 -18.00 -20.26
C VAL A 76 2.75 -18.02 -18.75
N LEU A 77 3.81 -17.43 -18.22
CA LEU A 77 4.03 -17.32 -16.79
C LEU A 77 3.34 -16.07 -16.24
N THR A 78 2.53 -16.26 -15.21
CA THR A 78 1.89 -15.18 -14.45
C THR A 78 2.11 -15.36 -12.95
N SER A 79 1.09 -15.52 -12.13
CA SER A 79 1.23 -15.67 -10.69
C SER A 79 -0.05 -16.24 -10.10
N ASP A 80 0.05 -17.04 -9.05
CA ASP A 80 -1.13 -17.48 -8.30
C ASP A 80 -1.62 -16.43 -7.31
N ARG A 81 -0.72 -15.53 -6.87
CA ARG A 81 -1.01 -14.50 -5.87
C ARG A 81 -1.20 -13.12 -6.46
N GLY A 82 -2.00 -12.31 -5.76
CA GLY A 82 -2.34 -10.94 -6.13
C GLY A 82 -1.28 -9.89 -5.79
N TYR A 83 -1.72 -8.62 -5.78
CA TYR A 83 -0.91 -7.40 -5.56
C TYR A 83 0.11 -7.11 -6.67
N ILE A 84 -0.21 -7.48 -7.91
CA ILE A 84 0.67 -7.40 -9.09
C ILE A 84 -0.13 -7.14 -10.39
N GLY A 85 -1.18 -6.33 -10.34
CA GLY A 85 -2.09 -6.13 -11.48
C GLY A 85 -1.39 -5.62 -12.74
N ASP A 86 -0.49 -4.63 -12.59
CA ASP A 86 0.27 -4.06 -13.71
C ASP A 86 1.21 -5.10 -14.34
N PHE A 87 1.77 -6.00 -13.54
CA PHE A 87 2.63 -7.09 -13.99
C PHE A 87 1.87 -8.07 -14.87
N VAL A 88 0.73 -8.61 -14.40
CA VAL A 88 -0.11 -9.54 -15.17
C VAL A 88 -0.59 -8.88 -16.46
N THR A 89 -1.04 -7.62 -16.37
CA THR A 89 -1.53 -6.86 -17.54
C THR A 89 -0.45 -6.72 -18.61
N ARG A 90 0.81 -6.47 -18.23
CA ARG A 90 1.94 -6.41 -19.18
C ARG A 90 2.17 -7.76 -19.87
N THR A 91 2.20 -8.87 -19.13
CA THR A 91 2.33 -10.22 -19.73
C THR A 91 1.20 -10.50 -20.72
N LEU A 92 -0.05 -10.20 -20.36
CA LEU A 92 -1.20 -10.46 -21.22
C LEU A 92 -1.21 -9.58 -22.48
N LYS A 93 -0.73 -8.33 -22.39
CA LYS A 93 -0.52 -7.49 -23.57
C LYS A 93 0.53 -8.08 -24.51
N THR A 94 1.65 -8.54 -23.99
CA THR A 94 2.69 -9.23 -24.77
C THR A 94 2.16 -10.50 -25.43
N LEU A 95 1.37 -11.30 -24.71
CA LEU A 95 0.69 -12.47 -25.26
C LEU A 95 -0.24 -12.08 -26.41
N LYS A 96 -1.05 -11.04 -26.24
CA LYS A 96 -1.96 -10.57 -27.30
C LYS A 96 -1.19 -10.16 -28.55
N SER A 97 -0.11 -9.39 -28.41
CA SER A 97 0.75 -9.01 -29.53
C SER A 97 1.42 -10.22 -30.20
N PHE A 98 1.81 -11.23 -29.42
CA PHE A 98 2.36 -12.48 -29.96
C PHE A 98 1.32 -13.25 -30.79
N ILE A 99 0.11 -13.43 -30.27
CA ILE A 99 -1.00 -14.06 -30.99
C ILE A 99 -1.30 -13.31 -32.29
N GLU A 100 -1.28 -11.97 -32.24
CA GLU A 100 -1.49 -11.14 -33.44
C GLU A 100 -0.38 -11.29 -34.48
N SER A 101 0.85 -11.56 -34.06
CA SER A 101 2.00 -11.77 -34.97
C SER A 101 2.03 -13.16 -35.63
N LYS A 102 1.20 -14.10 -35.17
CA LYS A 102 1.17 -15.51 -35.60
C LYS A 102 -0.26 -15.98 -35.89
N LYS A 103 -1.11 -15.09 -36.42
CA LYS A 103 -2.56 -15.33 -36.67
C LYS A 103 -2.86 -16.49 -37.60
N ASP A 104 -1.91 -16.80 -38.48
CA ASP A 104 -1.94 -17.89 -39.46
C ASP A 104 -1.69 -19.27 -38.82
N LYS A 105 -1.35 -19.32 -37.54
CA LYS A 105 -0.92 -20.54 -36.84
C LYS A 105 -1.92 -20.96 -35.77
N ASN A 106 -1.94 -22.25 -35.48
CA ASN A 106 -2.71 -22.80 -34.38
C ASN A 106 -1.94 -22.60 -33.07
N ILE A 107 -2.47 -21.80 -32.14
CA ILE A 107 -1.79 -21.44 -30.89
C ILE A 107 -2.46 -22.14 -29.71
N ASN A 108 -1.73 -23.05 -29.06
CA ASN A 108 -2.14 -23.71 -27.82
C ASN A 108 -1.55 -22.95 -26.63
N LEU A 109 -2.39 -22.58 -25.66
CA LEU A 109 -1.97 -21.80 -24.50
C LEU A 109 -1.84 -22.67 -23.25
N PHE A 110 -0.71 -22.54 -22.57
CA PHE A 110 -0.44 -23.15 -21.27
C PHE A 110 -0.15 -22.03 -20.27
N LEU A 111 -1.04 -21.81 -19.30
CA LEU A 111 -0.91 -20.75 -18.31
C LEU A 111 -0.33 -21.33 -17.02
N ALA A 112 0.78 -20.78 -16.53
CA ALA A 112 1.29 -21.06 -15.19
C ALA A 112 0.93 -19.90 -14.26
N GLY A 113 -0.04 -20.13 -13.38
CA GLY A 113 -0.52 -19.16 -12.40
C GLY A 113 -1.97 -18.71 -12.63
N LYS A 114 -2.76 -18.72 -11.55
CA LYS A 114 -4.20 -18.40 -11.56
C LYS A 114 -4.53 -16.98 -12.03
N LYS A 115 -3.70 -15.97 -11.75
CA LYS A 115 -4.05 -14.56 -12.02
C LYS A 115 -4.08 -14.21 -13.51
N GLY A 116 -3.39 -14.98 -14.35
CA GLY A 116 -3.44 -14.84 -15.80
C GLY A 116 -4.66 -15.47 -16.47
N ALA A 117 -5.31 -16.43 -15.79
CA ALA A 117 -6.43 -17.23 -16.31
C ALA A 117 -7.73 -16.40 -16.36
N THR A 118 -7.76 -15.43 -17.27
CA THR A 118 -8.90 -14.58 -17.55
C THR A 118 -9.95 -15.39 -18.31
N SER A 119 -11.25 -15.14 -18.11
CA SER A 119 -12.34 -15.86 -18.81
C SER A 119 -12.11 -15.96 -20.32
N ARG A 120 -11.75 -14.84 -20.95
CA ARG A 120 -11.42 -14.78 -22.38
C ARG A 120 -10.32 -15.75 -22.84
N LEU A 121 -9.32 -16.04 -21.99
CA LEU A 121 -8.27 -17.01 -22.33
C LEU A 121 -8.71 -18.44 -22.04
N LEU A 122 -9.62 -18.66 -21.10
CA LEU A 122 -10.19 -19.97 -20.86
C LEU A 122 -11.10 -20.40 -22.02
N ASP A 123 -11.83 -19.45 -22.62
CA ASP A 123 -12.68 -19.68 -23.79
C ASP A 123 -11.89 -20.17 -25.02
N THR A 124 -10.57 -19.92 -25.07
CA THR A 124 -9.69 -20.43 -26.14
C THR A 124 -9.18 -21.85 -25.90
N GLY A 125 -9.65 -22.54 -24.85
CA GLY A 125 -9.17 -23.87 -24.47
C GLY A 125 -7.80 -23.88 -23.80
N ALA A 126 -7.38 -22.76 -23.17
CA ALA A 126 -6.09 -22.69 -22.48
C ALA A 126 -6.02 -23.68 -21.30
N VAL A 127 -4.91 -24.40 -21.20
CA VAL A 127 -4.61 -25.29 -20.07
C VAL A 127 -4.01 -24.47 -18.94
N VAL A 128 -4.55 -24.58 -17.73
CA VAL A 128 -4.11 -23.81 -16.57
C VAL A 128 -3.46 -24.70 -15.52
N PHE A 129 -2.22 -24.35 -15.16
CA PHE A 129 -1.50 -24.90 -14.02
C PHE A 129 -1.59 -23.92 -12.86
N GLU A 130 -2.39 -24.26 -11.85
CA GLU A 130 -2.50 -23.50 -10.60
C GLU A 130 -1.50 -24.01 -9.55
N GLY A 131 -1.13 -23.15 -8.61
CA GLY A 131 -0.29 -23.55 -7.46
C GLY A 131 1.22 -23.52 -7.73
N VAL A 132 1.64 -23.26 -8.97
CA VAL A 132 3.04 -23.28 -9.41
C VAL A 132 3.88 -22.16 -8.78
N LEU A 133 3.31 -20.96 -8.65
CA LEU A 133 4.00 -19.72 -8.26
C LEU A 133 3.29 -19.08 -7.06
N THR A 134 3.28 -19.79 -5.93
CA THR A 134 2.57 -19.40 -4.71
C THR A 134 3.50 -18.75 -3.67
N LYS A 135 3.90 -19.50 -2.62
CA LYS A 135 4.81 -19.04 -1.54
C LYS A 135 6.25 -19.14 -2.02
N ASP A 136 6.58 -20.28 -2.60
CA ASP A 136 7.80 -20.52 -3.35
C ASP A 136 7.38 -21.14 -4.70
N ILE A 137 8.37 -21.52 -5.51
CA ILE A 137 8.19 -22.23 -6.78
C ILE A 137 7.96 -23.71 -6.46
N ASP A 138 6.88 -24.28 -7.00
CA ASP A 138 6.65 -25.73 -6.96
C ASP A 138 7.41 -26.40 -8.10
N TRP A 139 8.55 -27.01 -7.77
CA TRP A 139 9.43 -27.64 -8.74
C TRP A 139 8.87 -28.90 -9.37
N ASP A 140 7.98 -29.62 -8.68
CA ASP A 140 7.31 -30.80 -9.22
C ASP A 140 6.28 -30.39 -10.27
N ALA A 141 5.51 -29.34 -9.99
CA ALA A 141 4.60 -28.75 -10.96
C ALA A 141 5.34 -28.20 -12.20
N VAL A 142 6.48 -27.52 -12.01
CA VAL A 142 7.35 -27.07 -13.12
C VAL A 142 7.86 -28.26 -13.94
N GLY A 143 8.26 -29.35 -13.28
CA GLY A 143 8.66 -30.60 -13.92
C GLY A 143 7.54 -31.18 -14.78
N ASN A 144 6.31 -31.20 -14.28
CA ASN A 144 5.13 -31.67 -15.01
C ASN A 144 4.84 -30.81 -16.25
N ILE A 145 4.87 -29.48 -16.11
CA ILE A 145 4.69 -28.55 -17.24
C ILE A 145 5.73 -28.81 -18.33
N LYS A 146 7.00 -28.93 -17.94
CA LYS A 146 8.10 -29.25 -18.86
C LYS A 146 7.83 -30.56 -19.61
N SER A 147 7.51 -31.62 -18.87
CA SER A 147 7.27 -32.94 -19.46
C SER A 147 6.12 -32.91 -20.46
N VAL A 148 5.01 -32.22 -20.14
CA VAL A 148 3.87 -32.07 -21.06
C VAL A 148 4.30 -31.37 -22.36
N LEU A 149 5.01 -30.25 -22.28
CA LEU A 149 5.41 -29.47 -23.46
C LEU A 149 6.45 -30.21 -24.31
N VAL A 150 7.43 -30.85 -23.67
CA VAL A 150 8.46 -31.65 -24.35
C VAL A 150 7.84 -32.84 -25.06
N GLU A 151 6.96 -33.60 -24.39
CA GLU A 151 6.30 -34.76 -25.00
C GLU A 151 5.40 -34.37 -26.17
N ARG A 152 4.70 -33.23 -26.09
CA ARG A 152 3.89 -32.71 -27.19
C ARG A 152 4.74 -32.37 -28.42
N PHE A 153 5.89 -31.73 -28.21
CA PHE A 153 6.83 -31.44 -29.28
C PHE A 153 7.42 -32.71 -29.92
N ARG A 154 7.88 -33.67 -29.10
CA ARG A 154 8.45 -34.95 -29.57
C ARG A 154 7.46 -35.75 -30.40
N LYS A 155 6.19 -35.79 -29.99
CA LYS A 155 5.10 -36.48 -30.71
C LYS A 155 4.60 -35.72 -31.94
N GLY A 156 5.10 -34.52 -32.22
CA GLY A 156 4.69 -33.71 -33.37
C GLY A 156 3.33 -33.03 -33.22
N PHE A 157 2.78 -32.94 -32.00
CA PHE A 157 1.59 -32.12 -31.74
C PHE A 157 1.89 -30.62 -31.81
N SER A 158 3.16 -30.26 -31.62
CA SER A 158 3.64 -28.88 -31.59
C SER A 158 4.94 -28.78 -32.39
N ASP A 159 5.02 -27.78 -33.27
CA ASP A 159 6.16 -27.52 -34.14
C ASP A 159 7.13 -26.50 -33.54
N ALA A 160 6.65 -25.69 -32.59
CA ALA A 160 7.48 -24.80 -31.77
C ALA A 160 6.86 -24.57 -30.40
N CYS A 161 7.71 -24.38 -29.39
CA CYS A 161 7.31 -23.99 -28.05
C CYS A 161 7.96 -22.67 -27.63
N TYR A 162 7.12 -21.74 -27.20
CA TYR A 162 7.53 -20.43 -26.69
C TYR A 162 7.20 -20.31 -25.20
N VAL A 163 7.98 -19.52 -24.50
CA VAL A 163 7.66 -19.07 -23.15
C VAL A 163 7.59 -17.55 -23.10
N ILE A 164 6.51 -17.05 -22.50
CA ILE A 164 6.31 -15.63 -22.18
C ILE A 164 6.43 -15.49 -20.68
N PHE A 165 7.43 -14.74 -20.25
CA PHE A 165 7.68 -14.47 -18.86
C PHE A 165 8.21 -13.04 -18.70
N GLN A 166 8.56 -12.66 -17.48
CA GLN A 166 9.14 -11.36 -17.20
C GLN A 166 10.51 -11.57 -16.59
N ARG A 167 11.52 -10.98 -17.22
CA ARG A 167 12.91 -11.06 -16.79
C ARG A 167 13.24 -9.84 -15.95
N PRO A 168 13.91 -10.00 -14.80
CA PRO A 168 14.43 -8.87 -14.05
C PRO A 168 15.60 -8.27 -14.84
N GLU A 169 15.62 -6.94 -14.98
CA GLU A 169 16.80 -6.23 -15.45
C GLU A 169 17.76 -6.18 -14.26
N VAL A 170 18.79 -7.03 -14.31
CA VAL A 170 19.88 -7.01 -13.35
C VAL A 170 20.87 -5.96 -13.85
N GLU A 171 20.99 -4.84 -13.16
CA GLU A 171 22.19 -4.01 -13.29
C GLU A 171 23.32 -4.82 -12.66
N LEU A 172 24.24 -5.33 -13.47
CA LEU A 172 25.54 -5.76 -12.98
C LEU A 172 26.14 -4.52 -12.30
N GLY A 173 26.18 -4.51 -10.97
CA GLY A 173 26.85 -3.45 -10.23
C GLY A 173 28.28 -3.31 -10.75
N GLU A 174 28.78 -2.08 -10.80
CA GLU A 174 30.16 -1.77 -11.19
C GLU A 174 31.12 -2.84 -10.63
N LEU A 175 31.83 -3.50 -11.54
CA LEU A 175 32.94 -4.37 -11.21
C LEU A 175 33.87 -3.60 -10.28
N ILE A 176 34.32 -4.25 -9.21
CA ILE A 176 35.37 -3.71 -8.34
C ILE A 176 36.66 -3.69 -9.19
N GLU A 177 36.87 -2.65 -9.99
CA GLU A 177 38.13 -2.41 -10.72
C GLU A 177 39.32 -2.23 -9.75
N ILE A 178 39.04 -2.03 -8.46
CA ILE A 178 40.05 -1.76 -7.43
C ILE A 178 40.77 -3.05 -6.97
N GLU A 179 40.20 -4.25 -7.14
CA GLU A 179 40.83 -5.52 -6.75
C GLU A 179 41.61 -6.23 -7.89
N GLU A 180 41.38 -5.87 -9.15
CA GLU A 180 42.02 -6.54 -10.30
C GLU A 180 43.53 -6.26 -10.42
N ARG A 181 44.00 -5.10 -9.96
CA ARG A 181 45.40 -4.68 -10.13
C ARG A 181 46.35 -5.42 -9.19
N GLU A 182 45.92 -5.68 -7.95
CA GLU A 182 46.72 -6.40 -6.95
C GLU A 182 46.65 -7.93 -7.16
N ARG A 183 45.56 -8.46 -7.74
CA ARG A 183 45.42 -9.90 -8.06
C ARG A 183 46.19 -10.36 -9.30
N ARG A 184 46.40 -9.48 -10.28
CA ARG A 184 47.16 -9.81 -11.50
C ARG A 184 48.61 -10.20 -11.21
N GLU A 185 49.21 -9.62 -10.17
CA GLU A 185 50.58 -9.94 -9.77
C GLU A 185 50.66 -11.28 -9.01
N ALA A 186 49.61 -11.71 -8.31
CA ALA A 186 49.59 -12.96 -7.56
C ALA A 186 49.23 -14.21 -8.40
N LEU A 187 48.52 -14.05 -9.52
CA LEU A 187 48.01 -15.16 -10.36
C LEU A 187 49.03 -15.73 -11.36
N LEU A 188 50.21 -15.15 -11.48
CA LEU A 188 51.24 -15.61 -12.41
C LEU A 188 52.05 -16.82 -11.88
N GLU A 189 51.90 -17.21 -10.61
CA GLU A 189 52.78 -18.22 -9.98
C GLU A 189 52.17 -19.61 -9.70
N GLU A 190 50.88 -19.88 -9.91
CA GLU A 190 50.32 -21.22 -9.56
C GLU A 190 49.49 -21.93 -10.66
N SER A 191 50.16 -22.91 -11.28
CA SER A 191 49.74 -24.19 -11.91
C SER A 191 48.52 -24.30 -12.87
N PRO A 192 48.62 -25.05 -14.00
CA PRO A 192 47.65 -25.00 -15.12
C PRO A 192 46.48 -26.00 -15.05
N PHE A 193 46.30 -26.79 -13.99
CA PHE A 193 45.42 -27.98 -14.05
C PHE A 193 44.16 -27.97 -13.17
N PHE A 194 43.87 -26.88 -12.47
CA PHE A 194 42.62 -26.76 -11.71
C PHE A 194 42.11 -25.33 -11.83
N TYR A 195 40.88 -25.16 -12.35
CA TYR A 195 40.24 -23.86 -12.57
C TYR A 195 40.02 -23.12 -11.24
N PRO A 196 40.85 -22.12 -10.86
CA PRO A 196 40.59 -21.25 -9.70
C PRO A 196 39.66 -20.10 -10.10
N LYS A 197 39.22 -20.04 -11.37
CA LYS A 197 38.39 -18.98 -11.96
C LYS A 197 36.99 -18.81 -11.35
N PHE A 198 36.58 -19.68 -10.43
CA PHE A 198 35.17 -19.76 -10.01
C PHE A 198 34.91 -19.60 -8.52
N GLU A 199 35.95 -19.31 -7.71
CA GLU A 199 35.74 -18.80 -6.35
C GLU A 199 35.26 -17.34 -6.34
N GLU A 200 35.27 -16.67 -7.49
CA GLU A 200 34.42 -15.51 -7.74
C GLU A 200 32.96 -15.99 -7.88
N VAL A 201 32.39 -16.41 -6.76
CA VAL A 201 30.97 -16.28 -6.50
C VAL A 201 30.62 -14.88 -7.00
N PHE A 202 29.82 -14.79 -8.07
CA PHE A 202 29.14 -13.56 -8.40
C PHE A 202 28.40 -13.15 -7.13
N LYS A 203 29.04 -12.32 -6.30
CA LYS A 203 28.37 -11.59 -5.25
C LYS A 203 27.54 -10.60 -6.04
N VAL A 204 26.40 -11.07 -6.53
CA VAL A 204 25.28 -10.21 -6.85
C VAL A 204 25.01 -9.54 -5.52
N LYS A 205 25.63 -8.36 -5.32
CA LYS A 205 25.22 -7.48 -4.24
C LYS A 205 23.71 -7.42 -4.43
N PRO A 206 22.89 -7.77 -3.44
CA PRO A 206 21.49 -7.41 -3.52
C PRO A 206 21.55 -5.92 -3.84
N MET A 207 21.08 -5.53 -5.04
CA MET A 207 20.87 -4.11 -5.37
C MET A 207 20.35 -3.47 -4.10
N LEU A 208 20.83 -2.30 -3.71
CA LEU A 208 20.21 -1.55 -2.63
C LEU A 208 18.72 -1.44 -3.01
N ALA A 209 17.90 -2.32 -2.43
CA ALA A 209 16.83 -3.01 -3.18
C ALA A 209 15.56 -2.18 -3.36
N ALA A 210 15.63 -0.88 -3.08
CA ALA A 210 14.44 -0.08 -2.90
C ALA A 210 14.02 0.69 -4.16
N GLU A 211 14.92 1.13 -5.05
CA GLU A 211 14.55 2.25 -5.93
C GLU A 211 14.67 2.05 -7.45
N ARG A 212 15.43 1.07 -7.97
CA ARG A 212 15.71 1.01 -9.44
C ARG A 212 15.63 -0.35 -10.13
N GLY A 213 15.16 -1.40 -9.48
CA GLY A 213 14.90 -2.67 -10.20
C GLY A 213 13.89 -2.46 -11.32
N ARG A 214 14.16 -3.03 -12.50
CA ARG A 214 13.23 -3.07 -13.62
C ARG A 214 12.99 -4.52 -14.00
N TYR A 215 11.92 -4.75 -14.73
CA TYR A 215 11.64 -6.02 -15.35
C TYR A 215 10.93 -5.76 -16.66
N ARG A 216 11.11 -6.66 -17.62
CA ARG A 216 10.49 -6.57 -18.94
C ARG A 216 9.91 -7.90 -19.36
N PRO A 217 8.76 -7.90 -20.05
CA PRO A 217 8.26 -9.11 -20.67
C PRO A 217 9.22 -9.56 -21.77
N VAL A 218 9.50 -10.85 -21.80
CA VAL A 218 10.36 -11.50 -22.79
C VAL A 218 9.60 -12.67 -23.38
N ILE A 219 9.72 -12.83 -24.69
CA ILE A 219 9.24 -14.00 -25.41
C ILE A 219 10.48 -14.76 -25.85
N THR A 220 10.57 -16.03 -25.51
CA THR A 220 11.71 -16.88 -25.89
C THR A 220 11.20 -18.19 -26.46
N ARG A 221 11.70 -18.55 -27.64
CA ARG A 221 11.52 -19.90 -28.18
C ARG A 221 12.47 -20.83 -27.45
N PHE A 222 11.96 -21.92 -26.89
CA PHE A 222 12.79 -22.91 -26.20
C PHE A 222 12.76 -24.29 -26.87
N LEU A 223 11.77 -24.55 -27.74
CA LEU A 223 11.77 -25.68 -28.67
C LEU A 223 11.36 -25.23 -30.09
N PRO A 224 12.02 -25.75 -31.14
CA PRO A 224 13.29 -26.46 -31.07
C PRO A 224 14.37 -25.57 -30.41
N ALA A 225 15.28 -26.18 -29.65
CA ALA A 225 16.24 -25.41 -28.89
C ALA A 225 17.18 -24.67 -29.85
N ASP A 226 17.30 -23.35 -29.69
CA ASP A 226 18.16 -22.51 -30.51
C ASP A 226 19.62 -22.62 -30.06
N VAL A 227 20.25 -23.73 -30.39
CA VAL A 227 21.68 -23.97 -30.14
C VAL A 227 22.46 -23.38 -31.30
N ARG A 228 23.03 -22.18 -31.10
CA ARG A 228 23.88 -21.55 -32.12
C ARG A 228 25.14 -22.39 -32.33
N LYS A 229 25.51 -22.69 -33.57
CA LYS A 229 26.78 -23.35 -33.87
C LYS A 229 27.92 -22.36 -33.62
N ARG A 230 28.49 -22.37 -32.41
CA ARG A 230 29.71 -21.64 -32.08
C ARG A 230 30.83 -22.64 -31.80
N TYR A 231 31.73 -22.74 -32.76
CA TYR A 231 32.94 -23.53 -32.62
C TYR A 231 34.00 -22.73 -31.85
N SER A 232 34.52 -23.29 -30.77
CA SER A 232 35.71 -22.76 -30.09
C SER A 232 36.87 -23.71 -30.32
N LYS A 233 37.94 -23.23 -30.98
CA LYS A 233 39.18 -24.00 -31.16
C LYS A 233 39.87 -24.35 -29.83
N GLU A 234 39.49 -23.69 -28.74
CA GLU A 234 40.09 -23.85 -27.42
C GLU A 234 39.50 -25.03 -26.63
N ILE A 235 38.39 -25.62 -27.09
CA ILE A 235 37.73 -26.72 -26.40
C ILE A 235 38.02 -28.01 -27.18
N ILE A 236 38.89 -28.87 -26.65
CA ILE A 236 39.12 -30.21 -27.19
C ILE A 236 38.34 -31.20 -26.32
N LEU A 237 37.34 -31.87 -26.89
CA LEU A 237 36.49 -32.83 -26.18
C LEU A 237 36.62 -34.21 -26.85
N ASN A 238 37.00 -35.21 -26.05
CA ASN A 238 36.89 -36.61 -26.41
C ASN A 238 35.67 -37.19 -25.68
N ILE A 239 34.69 -37.70 -26.42
CA ILE A 239 33.49 -38.32 -25.85
C ILE A 239 33.68 -39.83 -25.83
N GLU A 240 33.54 -40.45 -24.65
CA GLU A 240 33.67 -41.90 -24.47
C GLU A 240 32.36 -42.68 -24.74
N ALA A 241 31.24 -41.96 -24.84
CA ALA A 241 29.90 -42.50 -25.09
C ALA A 241 29.45 -42.27 -26.56
N PRO A 242 28.39 -42.96 -27.02
CA PRO A 242 27.76 -42.64 -28.30
C PRO A 242 27.33 -41.17 -28.35
N GLU A 243 27.81 -40.44 -29.36
CA GLU A 243 27.65 -39.00 -29.51
C GLU A 243 26.18 -38.57 -29.44
N GLU A 244 25.29 -39.31 -30.10
CA GLU A 244 23.86 -39.00 -30.14
C GLU A 244 23.21 -39.08 -28.75
N ALA A 245 23.50 -40.14 -27.99
CA ALA A 245 22.95 -40.35 -26.66
C ALA A 245 23.48 -39.32 -25.67
N PHE A 246 24.76 -38.95 -25.78
CA PHE A 246 25.37 -37.94 -24.93
C PHE A 246 24.77 -36.55 -25.19
N ILE A 247 24.63 -36.15 -26.46
CA ILE A 247 24.07 -34.83 -26.81
C ILE A 247 22.57 -34.78 -26.47
N ASP A 248 21.79 -35.85 -26.67
CA ASP A 248 20.39 -35.89 -26.22
C ASP A 248 20.27 -35.72 -24.69
N GLY A 249 21.12 -36.42 -23.93
CA GLY A 249 21.19 -36.28 -22.48
C GLY A 249 21.52 -34.84 -22.04
N LEU A 250 22.53 -34.23 -22.67
CA LEU A 250 22.94 -32.87 -22.38
C LEU A 250 21.88 -31.84 -22.77
N LEU A 251 21.18 -32.05 -23.88
CA LEU A 251 20.09 -31.20 -24.33
C LEU A 251 18.89 -31.25 -23.38
N ARG A 252 18.53 -32.43 -22.87
CA ARG A 252 17.50 -32.56 -21.83
C ARG A 252 17.88 -31.86 -20.53
N LEU A 253 19.16 -31.92 -20.18
CA LEU A 253 19.70 -31.17 -19.04
C LEU A 253 19.58 -29.67 -19.28
N TYR A 254 20.00 -29.19 -20.46
CA TYR A 254 19.89 -27.79 -20.87
C TYR A 254 18.45 -27.28 -20.82
N ILE A 255 17.48 -28.01 -21.40
CA ILE A 255 16.06 -27.64 -21.34
C ILE A 255 15.57 -27.60 -19.89
N SER A 256 15.99 -28.55 -19.07
CA SER A 256 15.59 -28.58 -17.65
C SER A 256 16.14 -27.37 -16.89
N PHE A 257 17.38 -26.95 -17.14
CA PHE A 257 17.95 -25.74 -16.54
C PHE A 257 17.35 -24.47 -17.13
N PHE A 258 17.11 -24.40 -18.44
CA PHE A 258 16.46 -23.26 -19.09
C PHE A 258 15.08 -23.00 -18.47
N ILE A 259 14.25 -24.03 -18.33
CA ILE A 259 12.93 -23.90 -17.71
C ILE A 259 13.08 -23.45 -16.24
N LYS A 260 14.00 -24.04 -15.47
CA LYS A 260 14.26 -23.60 -14.09
C LYS A 260 14.65 -22.11 -14.02
N GLU A 261 15.55 -21.68 -14.88
CA GLU A 261 16.02 -20.30 -14.95
C GLU A 261 14.87 -19.34 -15.29
N VAL A 262 14.05 -19.68 -16.29
CA VAL A 262 12.88 -18.89 -16.67
C VAL A 262 11.89 -18.75 -15.51
N PHE A 263 11.62 -19.82 -14.76
CA PHE A 263 10.75 -19.76 -13.60
C PHE A 263 11.37 -18.95 -12.45
N LEU A 264 12.68 -19.02 -12.23
CA LEU A 264 13.41 -18.22 -11.23
C LEU A 264 13.43 -16.74 -11.57
N GLU A 265 13.78 -16.37 -12.81
CA GLU A 265 13.75 -15.00 -13.31
C GLU A 265 12.33 -14.42 -13.16
N HIS A 266 11.33 -15.20 -13.56
CA HIS A 266 9.94 -14.77 -13.44
C HIS A 266 9.49 -14.59 -12.00
N PHE A 267 9.80 -15.56 -11.12
CA PHE A 267 9.43 -15.48 -9.71
C PHE A 267 10.14 -14.33 -8.97
N THR A 268 11.39 -14.06 -9.34
CA THR A 268 12.14 -12.88 -8.88
C THR A 268 11.38 -11.60 -9.27
N SER A 269 10.99 -11.50 -10.55
CA SER A 269 10.24 -10.34 -11.07
C SER A 269 8.85 -10.18 -10.43
N ILE A 270 8.14 -11.29 -10.14
CA ILE A 270 6.86 -11.26 -9.42
C ILE A 270 7.02 -10.61 -8.04
N ASN A 271 8.02 -11.06 -7.27
CA ASN A 271 8.23 -10.57 -5.92
C ASN A 271 8.68 -9.11 -5.91
N PHE A 272 9.49 -8.70 -6.88
CA PHE A 272 9.84 -7.29 -7.07
C PHE A 272 8.61 -6.42 -7.45
N ALA A 273 7.80 -6.88 -8.40
CA ALA A 273 6.58 -6.18 -8.80
C ALA A 273 5.58 -6.05 -7.64
N ARG A 274 5.50 -7.09 -6.80
CA ARG A 274 4.66 -7.11 -5.60
C ARG A 274 5.15 -6.10 -4.57
N TYR A 275 6.46 -6.09 -4.28
CA TYR A 275 7.09 -5.09 -3.42
C TYR A 275 6.71 -3.68 -3.88
N ARG A 276 7.05 -3.31 -5.12
CA ARG A 276 6.77 -1.97 -5.67
C ARG A 276 5.29 -1.59 -5.61
N THR A 277 4.40 -2.54 -5.89
CA THR A 277 2.95 -2.30 -5.82
C THR A 277 2.51 -2.03 -4.39
N ILE A 278 3.01 -2.81 -3.43
CA ILE A 278 2.70 -2.64 -2.02
C ILE A 278 3.26 -1.32 -1.48
N SER A 279 4.50 -0.96 -1.78
CA SER A 279 5.09 0.32 -1.36
C SER A 279 4.25 1.51 -1.84
N ARG A 280 3.83 1.50 -3.12
CA ARG A 280 2.91 2.52 -3.66
C ARG A 280 1.56 2.54 -2.93
N ILE A 281 1.03 1.37 -2.54
CA ILE A 281 -0.23 1.29 -1.78
C ILE A 281 -0.02 1.86 -0.36
N LEU A 282 1.10 1.56 0.29
CA LEU A 282 1.43 2.05 1.63
C LEU A 282 1.54 3.58 1.65
N GLU A 283 2.26 4.18 0.69
CA GLU A 283 2.32 5.64 0.51
C GLU A 283 0.92 6.26 0.35
N ASN A 284 0.05 5.61 -0.43
CA ASN A 284 -1.33 6.06 -0.63
C ASN A 284 -2.15 5.96 0.66
N ILE A 285 -1.95 4.91 1.46
CA ILE A 285 -2.61 4.73 2.75
C ILE A 285 -2.14 5.80 3.73
N ASP A 286 -0.83 6.08 3.78
CA ASP A 286 -0.26 7.08 4.68
C ASP A 286 -0.80 8.48 4.37
N ARG A 287 -0.91 8.84 3.07
CA ARG A 287 -1.57 10.07 2.64
C ARG A 287 -3.03 10.13 3.12
N LYS A 288 -3.81 9.06 2.92
CA LYS A 288 -5.23 9.01 3.34
C LYS A 288 -5.40 9.05 4.85
N LEU A 289 -4.51 8.40 5.61
CA LEU A 289 -4.52 8.43 7.07
C LEU A 289 -4.32 9.85 7.59
N ASN A 290 -3.37 10.59 7.01
CA ASN A 290 -3.14 11.99 7.37
C ASN A 290 -4.39 12.85 7.07
N THR A 291 -5.02 12.68 5.91
CA THR A 291 -6.26 13.38 5.57
C THR A 291 -7.39 13.06 6.56
N TYR A 292 -7.59 11.78 6.90
CA TYR A 292 -8.65 11.39 7.82
C TYR A 292 -8.38 11.85 9.26
N ARG A 293 -7.13 11.87 9.70
CA ARG A 293 -6.73 12.45 10.99
C ARG A 293 -7.02 13.96 11.04
N PHE A 294 -6.72 14.68 9.96
CA PHE A 294 -7.06 16.10 9.83
C PHE A 294 -8.57 16.33 9.93
N VAL A 295 -9.37 15.59 9.15
CA VAL A 295 -10.84 15.68 9.19
C VAL A 295 -11.39 15.34 10.58
N LEU A 296 -10.85 14.32 11.25
CA LEU A 296 -11.29 13.93 12.58
C LEU A 296 -11.04 15.04 13.61
N ASN A 297 -9.88 15.71 13.53
CA ASN A 297 -9.55 16.83 14.40
C ASN A 297 -10.47 18.03 14.16
N LYS A 298 -10.78 18.33 12.90
CA LYS A 298 -11.74 19.39 12.53
C LYS A 298 -13.14 19.11 13.09
N LEU A 299 -13.66 17.89 12.88
CA LEU A 299 -14.96 17.48 13.45
C LEU A 299 -14.98 17.54 14.98
N ARG A 300 -13.85 17.23 15.63
CA ARG A 300 -13.72 17.37 17.09
C ARG A 300 -13.82 18.83 17.51
N GLN A 301 -13.15 19.74 16.81
CA GLN A 301 -13.22 21.19 17.09
C GLN A 301 -14.63 21.73 16.87
N GLU A 302 -15.28 21.41 15.75
CA GLU A 302 -16.66 21.80 15.48
C GLU A 302 -17.62 21.29 16.56
N LYS A 303 -17.43 20.04 17.04
CA LYS A 303 -18.23 19.50 18.14
C LYS A 303 -18.03 20.27 19.44
N ILE A 304 -16.77 20.60 19.79
CA ILE A 304 -16.46 21.39 20.99
C ILE A 304 -17.08 22.78 20.87
N THR A 305 -16.96 23.45 19.72
CA THR A 305 -17.58 24.76 19.48
C THR A 305 -19.09 24.70 19.68
N LYS A 306 -19.75 23.69 19.09
CA LYS A 306 -21.19 23.50 19.25
C LYS A 306 -21.60 23.25 20.71
N GLU A 307 -20.84 22.43 21.43
CA GLU A 307 -21.08 22.19 22.87
C GLU A 307 -20.94 23.49 23.68
N ILE A 308 -19.95 24.34 23.37
CA ILE A 308 -19.78 25.64 24.01
C ILE A 308 -20.93 26.58 23.67
N GLU A 309 -21.35 26.64 22.40
CA GLU A 309 -22.52 27.41 21.96
C GLU A 309 -23.77 27.01 22.73
N ASP A 310 -24.05 25.70 22.83
CA ASP A 310 -25.19 25.15 23.57
C ASP A 310 -25.14 25.57 25.07
N ILE A 311 -23.97 25.53 25.71
CA ILE A 311 -23.78 25.97 27.11
C ILE A 311 -24.04 27.48 27.24
N VAL A 312 -23.50 28.29 26.34
CA VAL A 312 -23.67 29.75 26.35
C VAL A 312 -25.14 30.12 26.17
N PHE A 313 -25.84 29.48 25.23
CA PHE A 313 -27.28 29.71 25.05
C PHE A 313 -28.10 29.29 26.26
N ALA A 314 -27.79 28.16 26.91
CA ALA A 314 -28.45 27.74 28.13
C ALA A 314 -28.22 28.73 29.29
N PHE A 315 -27.00 29.26 29.43
CA PHE A 315 -26.69 30.29 30.43
C PHE A 315 -27.47 31.59 30.16
N LEU A 316 -27.46 32.08 28.91
CA LEU A 316 -28.19 33.28 28.52
C LEU A 316 -29.69 33.13 28.77
N ALA A 317 -30.29 31.99 28.41
CA ALA A 317 -31.70 31.72 28.68
C ALA A 317 -32.02 31.70 30.18
N THR A 318 -31.09 31.21 31.01
CA THR A 318 -31.23 31.21 32.47
C THR A 318 -31.17 32.63 33.05
N GLU A 319 -30.21 33.45 32.60
CA GLU A 319 -30.11 34.86 33.00
C GLU A 319 -31.32 35.67 32.53
N GLU A 320 -31.79 35.44 31.30
CA GLU A 320 -33.00 36.08 30.80
C GLU A 320 -34.22 35.70 31.64
N LYS A 321 -34.36 34.43 32.05
CA LYS A 321 -35.42 33.99 32.95
C LYS A 321 -35.32 34.66 34.33
N LYS A 322 -34.11 34.83 34.88
CA LYS A 322 -33.90 35.57 36.14
C LYS A 322 -34.31 37.04 35.97
N LEU A 323 -33.91 37.69 34.89
CA LEU A 323 -34.28 39.07 34.56
C LEU A 323 -35.80 39.23 34.36
N LYS A 324 -36.44 38.34 33.61
CA LYS A 324 -37.90 38.33 33.47
C LYS A 324 -38.60 38.12 34.81
N SER A 325 -38.11 37.18 35.64
CA SER A 325 -38.66 36.99 36.99
C SER A 325 -38.45 38.20 37.91
N LEU A 326 -37.36 38.95 37.74
CA LEU A 326 -37.09 40.23 38.42
C LEU A 326 -38.14 41.28 38.05
N PHE A 327 -38.50 41.37 36.76
CA PHE A 327 -39.51 42.30 36.28
C PHE A 327 -40.95 41.85 36.59
N GLU A 328 -41.24 40.54 36.56
CA GLU A 328 -42.59 39.99 36.76
C GLU A 328 -42.99 39.89 38.25
N ARG A 329 -42.06 39.55 39.16
CA ARG A 329 -42.40 39.40 40.59
C ARG A 329 -42.62 40.74 41.29
N GLY A 330 -42.01 41.81 40.77
CA GLY A 330 -42.09 43.17 41.29
C GLY A 330 -41.58 43.33 42.73
N TYR A 331 -41.45 44.57 43.18
CA TYR A 331 -41.02 44.92 44.53
C TYR A 331 -42.23 45.27 45.41
N ILE A 332 -42.18 44.96 46.70
CA ILE A 332 -43.17 45.44 47.67
C ILE A 332 -42.57 46.63 48.41
N LEU A 333 -43.23 47.80 48.32
CA LEU A 333 -42.81 48.99 49.05
C LEU A 333 -43.56 49.05 50.38
N GLU A 334 -42.84 48.89 51.49
CA GLU A 334 -43.37 49.14 52.83
C GLU A 334 -43.17 50.61 53.22
N ILE A 335 -44.25 51.24 53.70
CA ILE A 335 -44.28 52.64 54.13
C ILE A 335 -44.71 52.70 55.60
N ASP A 336 -43.94 53.41 56.44
CA ASP A 336 -44.35 53.64 57.83
C ASP A 336 -45.62 54.50 57.90
N VAL A 337 -46.57 54.12 58.75
CA VAL A 337 -47.83 54.85 58.98
C VAL A 337 -47.60 56.29 59.49
N LYS A 338 -46.45 56.57 60.13
CA LYS A 338 -46.06 57.92 60.57
C LYS A 338 -45.44 58.80 59.47
N ALA A 339 -45.10 58.23 58.31
CA ALA A 339 -44.53 58.99 57.20
C ALA A 339 -45.65 59.65 56.37
N GLU A 340 -45.47 60.91 55.97
CA GLU A 340 -46.43 61.66 55.14
C GLU A 340 -46.77 60.90 53.84
N ASP A 341 -48.07 60.72 53.57
CA ASP A 341 -48.60 59.91 52.44
C ASP A 341 -48.16 60.44 51.06
N THR A 342 -47.79 61.72 50.99
CA THR A 342 -47.23 62.39 49.80
C THR A 342 -45.83 61.91 49.44
N ARG A 343 -44.93 61.74 50.43
CA ARG A 343 -43.56 61.25 50.20
C ARG A 343 -43.54 59.80 49.73
N GLY A 344 -44.48 58.99 50.21
CA GLY A 344 -44.67 57.61 49.78
C GLY A 344 -45.06 57.47 48.31
N ARG A 345 -45.95 58.35 47.81
CA ARG A 345 -46.32 58.38 46.39
C ARG A 345 -45.18 58.84 45.50
N GLU A 346 -44.45 59.89 45.90
CA GLU A 346 -43.32 60.39 45.14
C GLU A 346 -42.19 59.35 45.04
N LEU A 347 -41.93 58.62 46.14
CA LEU A 347 -40.95 57.54 46.14
C LEU A 347 -41.37 56.38 45.22
N LYS A 348 -42.67 56.02 45.23
CA LYS A 348 -43.22 54.99 44.34
C LYS A 348 -43.01 55.37 42.87
N GLU A 349 -43.43 56.57 42.46
CA GLU A 349 -43.29 57.03 41.07
C GLU A 349 -41.83 57.11 40.62
N ARG A 350 -40.92 57.52 41.50
CA ARG A 350 -39.48 57.56 41.20
C ARG A 350 -38.89 56.17 41.05
N LEU A 351 -39.26 55.21 41.90
CA LEU A 351 -38.81 53.83 41.80
C LEU A 351 -39.30 53.17 40.51
N GLU A 352 -40.56 53.39 40.12
CA GLU A 352 -41.11 52.91 38.85
C GLU A 352 -40.39 53.55 37.64
N LYS A 353 -40.13 54.86 37.67
CA LYS A 353 -39.32 55.55 36.63
C LYS A 353 -37.88 55.04 36.53
N LEU A 354 -37.31 54.57 37.64
CA LEU A 354 -35.96 53.97 37.69
C LEU A 354 -35.93 52.49 37.24
N GLY A 355 -37.07 51.91 36.86
CA GLY A 355 -37.17 50.54 36.37
C GLY A 355 -37.39 49.50 37.47
N PHE A 356 -37.84 49.91 38.66
CA PHE A 356 -38.26 49.02 39.75
C PHE A 356 -39.79 48.90 39.74
N PRO A 357 -40.38 47.85 39.12
CA PRO A 357 -41.82 47.68 39.10
C PRO A 357 -42.34 47.37 40.52
N ILE A 358 -43.13 48.26 41.10
CA ILE A 358 -43.72 48.07 42.43
C ILE A 358 -45.05 47.35 42.30
N ARG A 359 -45.13 46.13 42.83
CA ARG A 359 -46.32 45.28 42.74
C ARG A 359 -47.37 45.62 43.80
N GLU A 360 -46.91 45.90 45.02
CA GLU A 360 -47.78 46.14 46.16
C GLU A 360 -47.15 47.20 47.07
N VAL A 361 -47.97 48.07 47.65
CA VAL A 361 -47.54 49.03 48.67
C VAL A 361 -48.21 48.65 49.98
N ARG A 362 -47.42 48.32 51.00
CA ARG A 362 -47.92 47.92 52.32
C ARG A 362 -47.63 49.00 53.35
N LYS A 363 -48.61 49.31 54.19
CA LYS A 363 -48.42 50.22 55.33
C LYS A 363 -48.13 49.39 56.57
N ARG A 364 -47.06 49.72 57.31
CA ARG A 364 -46.66 48.97 58.51
C ARG A 364 -46.24 49.92 59.62
N VAL A 365 -46.49 49.53 60.87
CA VAL A 365 -46.22 50.36 62.05
C VAL A 365 -44.84 49.99 62.61
N LEU A 366 -44.06 50.98 63.07
CA LEU A 366 -42.73 50.81 63.73
C LEU A 366 -41.56 50.43 62.79
N ILE A 367 -41.58 50.84 61.52
CA ILE A 367 -40.47 50.60 60.58
C ILE A 367 -39.54 51.81 60.42
N GLY A 368 -39.95 53.00 60.83
CA GLY A 368 -39.11 54.21 60.88
C GLY A 368 -38.87 54.90 59.54
N GLY A 369 -39.52 54.48 58.46
CA GLY A 369 -39.40 55.10 57.13
C GLY A 369 -39.92 54.24 55.97
N PHE A 370 -39.08 53.95 54.98
CA PHE A 370 -39.44 53.22 53.76
C PHE A 370 -38.57 51.98 53.60
N ARG A 371 -39.16 50.82 53.25
CA ARG A 371 -38.42 49.60 52.93
C ARG A 371 -38.87 49.02 51.60
N LEU A 372 -37.93 48.54 50.82
CA LEU A 372 -38.22 47.79 49.60
C LEU A 372 -37.95 46.32 49.88
N LEU A 373 -39.00 45.50 49.84
CA LEU A 373 -38.92 44.07 50.10
C LEU A 373 -38.88 43.27 48.80
N ARG A 374 -38.04 42.23 48.80
CA ARG A 374 -37.91 41.23 47.74
C ARG A 374 -37.57 39.88 48.35
N GLU A 375 -38.35 38.83 48.10
CA GLU A 375 -38.12 37.42 48.53
C GLU A 375 -36.95 37.17 49.51
N GLY A 376 -37.13 37.54 50.78
CA GLY A 376 -36.17 37.30 51.86
C GLY A 376 -35.15 38.42 52.13
N GLU A 377 -35.02 39.38 51.23
CA GLU A 377 -34.17 40.57 51.36
C GLU A 377 -35.01 41.83 51.63
N ALA A 378 -34.59 42.63 52.60
CA ALA A 378 -35.18 43.91 52.93
C ALA A 378 -34.15 45.02 52.75
N ILE A 379 -34.43 45.94 51.82
CA ILE A 379 -33.59 47.12 51.60
C ILE A 379 -34.22 48.30 52.34
N ASP A 380 -33.51 48.85 53.32
CA ASP A 380 -33.96 50.05 54.04
C ASP A 380 -33.62 51.32 53.25
N LEU A 381 -34.64 52.12 52.96
CA LEU A 381 -34.56 53.37 52.20
C LEU A 381 -34.69 54.60 53.12
N SER A 382 -34.72 54.41 54.44
CA SER A 382 -35.04 55.44 55.44
C SER A 382 -33.86 56.31 55.88
N VAL A 383 -32.64 55.99 55.46
CA VAL A 383 -31.45 56.80 55.80
C VAL A 383 -31.46 58.06 54.94
N GLU A 384 -31.45 59.26 55.55
CA GLU A 384 -31.50 60.57 54.86
C GLU A 384 -30.47 60.73 53.72
N GLY A 385 -29.36 59.98 53.75
CA GLY A 385 -28.37 59.93 52.67
C GLY A 385 -28.87 59.27 51.37
N VAL A 386 -29.85 58.36 51.42
CA VAL A 386 -30.40 57.64 50.25
C VAL A 386 -31.30 58.55 49.42
N PHE A 387 -32.09 59.43 50.06
CA PHE A 387 -32.88 60.45 49.37
C PHE A 387 -32.02 61.46 48.60
N ASN A 388 -30.83 61.78 49.11
CA ASN A 388 -29.85 62.62 48.42
C ASN A 388 -29.06 61.84 47.34
N LEU A 389 -28.77 60.55 47.54
CA LEU A 389 -28.17 59.68 46.52
C LEU A 389 -29.11 59.35 45.36
N LEU A 390 -30.43 59.38 45.57
CA LEU A 390 -31.45 59.22 44.52
C LEU A 390 -31.47 60.36 43.49
N ARG A 391 -30.72 61.45 43.70
CA ARG A 391 -30.40 62.45 42.66
C ARG A 391 -29.28 62.02 41.72
N GLY A 392 -28.56 60.92 42.00
CA GLY A 392 -27.40 60.45 41.24
C GLY A 392 -27.55 58.98 40.77
N SER A 393 -27.29 58.75 39.48
CA SER A 393 -27.40 57.50 38.72
C SER A 393 -27.15 56.17 39.47
N ILE A 394 -28.23 55.59 40.03
CA ILE A 394 -28.30 54.24 40.60
C ILE A 394 -28.54 53.23 39.46
N LYS A 395 -27.54 53.01 38.60
CA LYS A 395 -27.59 51.88 37.65
C LYS A 395 -26.55 50.81 37.92
N ARG A 396 -25.49 51.12 38.71
CA ARG A 396 -24.34 50.22 38.89
C ARG A 396 -24.34 49.36 40.15
N ARG A 397 -25.10 49.72 41.19
CA ARG A 397 -25.00 49.06 42.51
C ARG A 397 -26.02 47.95 42.75
N ILE A 398 -27.19 48.00 42.10
CA ILE A 398 -28.27 47.01 42.29
C ILE A 398 -28.14 45.80 41.36
N LEU A 399 -27.47 45.94 40.21
CA LEU A 399 -27.23 44.83 39.27
C LEU A 399 -26.11 43.87 39.68
N ARG A 400 -25.26 44.27 40.63
CA ARG A 400 -24.27 43.35 41.23
C ARG A 400 -24.88 42.83 42.52
N GLY A 401 -25.54 41.69 42.46
CA GLY A 401 -25.86 40.91 43.65
C GLY A 401 -24.56 40.53 44.37
N LYS A 402 -24.05 41.45 45.18
CA LYS A 402 -22.97 41.21 46.12
C LYS A 402 -23.57 41.34 47.50
N ASP A 403 -23.48 40.23 48.21
CA ASP A 403 -23.74 40.07 49.63
C ASP A 403 -23.20 41.27 50.41
N TRP A 404 -24.00 41.74 51.36
CA TRP A 404 -23.56 42.62 52.43
C TRP A 404 -22.84 41.80 53.49
#